data_AF-A0A0P7T7L3-F1
#
_entry.id   AF-A0A0P7T7L3-F1
#
_cell.length_a   1.000
_cell.length_b   1.000
_cell.length_c   1.000
_cell.angle_alpha   90.00
_cell.angle_beta   90.00
_cell.angle_gamma   90.00
#
_symmetry.space_group_name_H-M   'P 1'
#
loop_
_entity.id
_entity.type
_entity.pdbx_description
1 polymer ?
#
loop_
_entity_poly.entity_id
_entity_poly.type
_entity_poly.pdbx_seq_one_letter_code
_entity_poly.pdbx_strand_id
1 'polypeptide(L)'
;MQQQHPPPSLAPATVRELVRSCLRRDPVAADLRCSLFVAAAQSYKRDSVLRPFPPRYVFEDNKEFDALLADMSSMPGMRELVRLGPGEGENHLALAHWILSSKNFAVKTLQRDEYTRIRDLTECDGTSIPVPDFLFELEYCDQMNAKFEKTRGGRDLLYAFHGSRLENFHSIIHNGLHCHLNKACALIVYFCSIVTSLFGEGTYLTSDLSLAVLYSPHGNGWRESLLGPLLSCVAVCEIIDHPDVKCQVKRK
;
A
#
# COMPACT_ATOMS: atom_id res chain seq x y z
N MET A 1 33.05 12.35 -1.43
CA MET A 1 32.36 11.10 -1.78
C MET A 1 32.44 10.18 -0.56
N GLN A 2 31.36 10.06 0.21
CA GLN A 2 31.27 9.05 1.27
C GLN A 2 30.57 7.84 0.68
N GLN A 3 31.30 6.72 0.55
CA GLN A 3 30.71 5.43 0.23
C GLN A 3 29.80 5.06 1.41
N GLN A 4 28.48 5.08 1.19
CA GLN A 4 27.55 4.44 2.10
C GLN A 4 27.75 2.93 1.93
N HIS A 5 28.47 2.32 2.85
CA HIS A 5 28.48 0.87 2.97
C HIS A 5 27.02 0.38 3.11
N PRO A 6 26.58 -0.63 2.33
CA PRO A 6 25.30 -1.25 2.59
C PRO A 6 25.30 -1.79 4.02
N PRO A 7 24.20 -1.65 4.78
CA PRO A 7 24.12 -2.22 6.11
C PRO A 7 24.44 -3.72 6.05
N PRO A 8 25.09 -4.29 7.09
CA PRO A 8 25.41 -5.71 7.10
C PRO A 8 24.14 -6.50 6.86
N SER A 9 24.19 -7.44 5.91
CA SER A 9 23.07 -8.32 5.63
C SER A 9 22.74 -9.10 6.90
N LEU A 10 21.48 -9.02 7.33
CA LEU A 10 21.01 -9.76 8.50
C LEU A 10 21.24 -11.26 8.27
N ALA A 11 21.66 -11.97 9.32
CA ALA A 11 21.84 -13.41 9.25
C ALA A 11 20.52 -14.09 8.81
N PRO A 12 20.54 -15.14 7.97
CA PRO A 12 19.33 -15.80 7.48
C PRO A 12 18.39 -16.28 8.59
N ALA A 13 18.94 -16.72 9.72
CA ALA A 13 18.16 -17.11 10.89
C ALA A 13 17.37 -15.92 11.49
N THR A 14 17.98 -14.74 11.57
CA THR A 14 17.33 -13.51 12.05
C THR A 14 16.24 -13.07 11.10
N VAL A 15 16.49 -13.09 9.78
CA VAL A 15 15.50 -12.76 8.74
C VAL A 15 14.28 -13.66 8.87
N ARG A 16 14.48 -14.98 9.00
CA ARG A 16 13.40 -15.95 9.17
C ARG A 16 12.54 -15.65 10.39
N GLU A 17 13.15 -15.34 11.53
CA GLU A 17 12.39 -15.06 12.75
C GLU A 17 11.62 -13.74 12.66
N LEU A 18 12.20 -12.71 12.05
CA LEU A 18 11.52 -11.43 11.82
C LEU A 18 10.30 -11.60 10.91
N VAL A 19 10.44 -12.35 9.81
CA VAL A 19 9.32 -12.66 8.91
C VAL A 19 8.25 -13.44 9.66
N ARG A 20 8.61 -14.52 10.37
CA ARG A 20 7.66 -15.32 11.15
C ARG A 20 6.93 -14.50 12.20
N SER A 21 7.63 -13.63 12.90
CA SER A 21 7.03 -12.73 13.89
C SER A 21 6.01 -11.79 13.25
N CYS A 22 6.35 -11.19 12.09
CA CYS A 22 5.43 -10.34 11.35
C CYS A 22 4.18 -11.10 10.89
N LEU A 23 4.37 -12.29 10.31
CA LEU A 23 3.28 -13.14 9.80
C LEU A 23 2.39 -13.70 10.91
N ARG A 24 2.92 -13.95 12.12
CA ARG A 24 2.12 -14.36 13.28
C ARG A 24 1.33 -13.21 13.88
N ARG A 25 1.87 -11.99 13.85
CA ARG A 25 1.24 -10.81 14.44
C ARG A 25 0.04 -10.34 13.62
N ASP A 26 0.23 -10.18 12.31
CA ASP A 26 -0.84 -9.75 11.40
C ASP A 26 -0.60 -10.34 10.01
N PRO A 27 -1.06 -11.59 9.76
CA PRO A 27 -0.85 -12.25 8.48
C PRO A 27 -1.57 -11.55 7.33
N VAL A 28 -2.70 -10.89 7.60
CA VAL A 28 -3.55 -10.27 6.57
C VAL A 28 -2.95 -8.95 6.11
N ALA A 29 -2.43 -8.13 7.03
CA ALA A 29 -1.68 -6.92 6.66
C ALA A 29 -0.35 -7.24 5.98
N ALA A 30 0.34 -8.31 6.39
CA ALA A 30 1.55 -8.77 5.71
C ALA A 30 1.24 -9.24 4.28
N ASP A 31 0.15 -9.98 4.11
CA ASP A 31 -0.33 -10.43 2.80
C ASP A 31 -0.65 -9.26 1.87
N LEU A 32 -1.37 -8.24 2.35
CA LEU A 32 -1.65 -7.03 1.58
C LEU A 32 -0.37 -6.44 1.00
N ARG A 33 0.67 -6.29 1.81
CA ARG A 33 1.93 -5.67 1.36
C ARG A 33 2.62 -6.48 0.27
N CYS A 34 2.63 -7.81 0.38
CA CYS A 34 3.12 -8.68 -0.67
C CYS A 34 2.24 -8.59 -1.93
N SER A 35 0.91 -8.58 -1.78
CA SER A 35 -0.04 -8.44 -2.88
C SER A 35 0.13 -7.13 -3.65
N LEU A 36 0.31 -6.00 -2.95
CA LEU A 36 0.58 -4.71 -3.57
C LEU A 36 1.93 -4.66 -4.28
N PHE A 37 2.97 -5.24 -3.67
CA PHE A 37 4.28 -5.35 -4.27
C PHE A 37 4.26 -6.20 -5.55
N VAL A 38 3.54 -7.34 -5.52
CA VAL A 38 3.36 -8.22 -6.68
C VAL A 38 2.62 -7.53 -7.82
N ALA A 39 1.53 -6.83 -7.51
CA ALA A 39 0.79 -6.03 -8.48
C ALA A 39 1.69 -4.99 -9.17
N ALA A 40 2.53 -4.29 -8.40
CA ALA A 40 3.46 -3.30 -8.91
C ALA A 40 4.55 -3.92 -9.80
N ALA A 41 5.13 -5.06 -9.38
CA ALA A 41 6.22 -5.71 -10.10
C ALA A 41 5.78 -6.34 -11.43
N GLN A 42 4.58 -6.92 -11.47
CA GLN A 42 4.03 -7.57 -12.67
C GLN A 42 3.49 -6.56 -13.70
N SER A 43 3.32 -5.29 -13.31
CA SER A 43 2.81 -4.27 -14.20
C SER A 43 3.75 -4.00 -15.38
N TYR A 44 3.20 -3.72 -16.55
CA TYR A 44 3.97 -3.15 -17.66
C TYR A 44 4.57 -1.78 -17.31
N LYS A 45 4.02 -1.10 -16.28
CA LYS A 45 4.52 0.18 -15.74
C LYS A 45 5.52 -0.01 -14.58
N ARG A 46 6.02 -1.23 -14.34
CA ARG A 46 6.85 -1.57 -13.17
C ARG A 46 8.00 -0.60 -12.89
N ASP A 47 8.61 0.01 -13.91
CA ASP A 47 9.69 0.98 -13.69
C ASP A 47 9.27 2.24 -12.92
N SER A 48 8.04 2.71 -13.15
CA SER A 48 7.49 3.90 -12.49
C SER A 48 6.73 3.55 -11.21
N VAL A 49 6.07 2.40 -11.14
CA VAL A 49 5.17 2.05 -10.01
C VAL A 49 5.82 1.17 -8.93
N LEU A 50 6.87 0.40 -9.24
CA LEU A 50 7.58 -0.41 -8.25
C LEU A 50 8.62 0.44 -7.51
N ARG A 51 8.14 1.40 -6.71
CA ARG A 51 8.97 2.33 -5.94
C ARG A 51 8.49 2.33 -4.48
N PRO A 52 9.32 1.94 -3.50
CA PRO A 52 10.73 1.58 -3.61
C PRO A 52 10.95 0.26 -4.35
N PHE A 53 12.16 0.09 -4.87
CA PHE A 53 12.61 -1.12 -5.55
C PHE A 53 13.62 -1.88 -4.66
N PRO A 54 13.58 -3.22 -4.60
CA PRO A 54 14.48 -3.99 -3.74
C PRO A 54 15.94 -3.89 -4.20
N PRO A 55 16.86 -3.35 -3.36
CA PRO A 55 18.26 -3.14 -3.76
C PRO A 55 19.01 -4.40 -4.19
N ARG A 56 18.57 -5.58 -3.71
CA ARG A 56 19.13 -6.89 -4.09
C ARG A 56 19.06 -7.15 -5.60
N TYR A 57 18.12 -6.53 -6.30
CA TYR A 57 17.92 -6.71 -7.74
C TYR A 57 18.41 -5.48 -8.53
N VAL A 58 19.36 -4.73 -7.97
CA VAL A 58 20.01 -3.61 -8.66
C VAL A 58 21.47 -3.98 -8.89
N PHE A 59 21.89 -3.96 -10.16
CA PHE A 59 23.27 -4.23 -10.56
C PHE A 59 23.77 -3.09 -11.45
N GLU A 60 24.85 -2.42 -11.04
CA GLU A 60 25.44 -1.28 -11.79
C GLU A 60 24.37 -0.23 -12.21
N ASP A 61 23.49 0.15 -11.28
CA ASP A 61 22.35 1.07 -11.46
C ASP A 61 21.21 0.56 -12.38
N ASN A 62 21.31 -0.65 -12.91
CA ASN A 62 20.25 -1.31 -13.66
C ASN A 62 19.35 -2.14 -12.75
N LYS A 63 18.03 -2.04 -12.94
CA LYS A 63 17.04 -2.85 -12.23
C LYS A 63 16.83 -4.19 -12.94
N GLU A 64 17.23 -5.27 -12.29
CA GLU A 64 17.10 -6.65 -12.76
C GLU A 64 15.67 -7.18 -12.52
N PHE A 65 14.72 -6.69 -13.31
CA PHE A 65 13.31 -7.09 -13.18
C PHE A 65 13.08 -8.57 -13.46
N ASP A 66 13.83 -9.20 -14.35
CA ASP A 66 13.64 -10.60 -14.71
C ASP A 66 14.01 -11.53 -13.54
N ALA A 67 15.13 -11.24 -12.85
CA ALA A 67 15.52 -11.94 -11.64
C ALA A 67 14.49 -11.75 -10.51
N LEU A 68 13.95 -10.53 -10.36
CA LEU A 68 12.90 -10.25 -9.39
C LEU A 68 11.63 -11.05 -9.69
N LEU A 69 11.16 -11.04 -10.94
CA LEU A 69 9.96 -11.76 -11.34
C LEU A 69 10.11 -13.27 -11.19
N ALA A 70 11.30 -13.83 -11.46
CA ALA A 70 11.59 -15.25 -11.24
C ALA A 70 11.42 -15.63 -9.75
N ASP A 71 12.04 -14.88 -8.84
CA ASP A 71 11.91 -15.13 -7.39
C ASP A 71 10.47 -14.94 -6.90
N MET A 72 9.75 -13.95 -7.43
CA MET A 72 8.35 -13.68 -7.06
C MET A 72 7.39 -14.76 -7.57
N SER A 73 7.59 -15.25 -8.80
CA SER A 73 6.73 -16.27 -9.40
C SER A 73 6.77 -17.61 -8.66
N SER A 74 7.88 -17.88 -7.97
CA SER A 74 8.09 -19.07 -7.14
C SER A 74 7.84 -18.83 -5.65
N MET A 75 7.50 -17.60 -5.26
CA MET A 75 7.27 -17.25 -3.86
C MET A 75 6.01 -17.95 -3.34
N PRO A 76 6.14 -18.77 -2.29
CA PRO A 76 5.01 -19.51 -1.75
C PRO A 76 4.12 -18.61 -0.86
N GLY A 77 2.87 -19.01 -0.64
CA GLY A 77 1.90 -18.29 0.17
C GLY A 77 2.35 -18.04 1.61
N MET A 78 1.65 -17.14 2.33
CA MET A 78 2.00 -16.80 3.71
C MET A 78 2.02 -18.01 4.65
N ARG A 79 1.13 -18.99 4.42
CA ARG A 79 1.02 -20.21 5.24
C ARG A 79 2.26 -21.08 5.08
N GLU A 80 2.78 -21.20 3.88
CA GLU A 80 4.00 -21.94 3.55
C GLU A 80 5.25 -21.17 4.02
N LEU A 81 5.32 -19.85 3.79
CA LEU A 81 6.45 -19.01 4.21
C LEU A 81 6.74 -19.13 5.72
N VAL A 82 5.69 -19.15 6.56
CA VAL A 82 5.85 -19.32 8.02
C VAL A 82 6.48 -20.68 8.37
N ARG A 83 6.21 -21.71 7.57
CA ARG A 83 6.61 -23.10 7.82
C ARG A 83 8.03 -23.43 7.36
N LEU A 84 8.62 -22.61 6.47
CA LEU A 84 9.98 -22.82 5.95
C LEU A 84 11.01 -23.00 7.08
N GLY A 85 11.78 -24.08 7.00
CA GLY A 85 12.82 -24.45 7.96
C GLY A 85 14.16 -23.72 7.73
N PRO A 86 15.18 -24.05 8.55
CA PRO A 86 16.57 -23.65 8.31
C PRO A 86 17.06 -24.08 6.91
N GLY A 87 17.63 -23.14 6.15
CA GLY A 87 18.15 -23.38 4.79
C GLY A 87 17.10 -23.39 3.67
N GLU A 88 15.80 -23.37 3.98
CA GLU A 88 14.73 -23.38 2.98
C GLU A 88 14.30 -21.96 2.60
N GLY A 89 14.10 -21.73 1.30
CA GLY A 89 13.47 -20.50 0.77
C GLY A 89 14.14 -19.19 1.19
N GLU A 90 15.46 -19.19 1.39
CA GLU A 90 16.18 -18.01 1.92
C GLU A 90 16.02 -16.77 1.05
N ASN A 91 15.93 -16.95 -0.28
CA ASN A 91 15.65 -15.86 -1.22
C ASN A 91 14.25 -15.29 -1.01
N HIS A 92 13.24 -16.16 -0.86
CA HIS A 92 11.85 -15.75 -0.61
C HIS A 92 11.71 -15.06 0.74
N LEU A 93 12.37 -15.57 1.79
CA LEU A 93 12.39 -14.95 3.11
C LEU A 93 13.09 -13.59 3.10
N ALA A 94 14.20 -13.45 2.36
CA ALA A 94 14.89 -12.18 2.22
C ALA A 94 14.02 -11.14 1.50
N LEU A 95 13.33 -11.53 0.42
CA LEU A 95 12.42 -10.65 -0.30
C LEU A 95 11.18 -10.30 0.55
N ALA A 96 10.54 -11.28 1.19
CA ALA A 96 9.42 -11.06 2.10
C ALA A 96 9.81 -10.13 3.25
N HIS A 97 10.98 -10.35 3.86
CA HIS A 97 11.52 -9.45 4.87
C HIS A 97 11.67 -8.03 4.33
N TRP A 98 12.25 -7.85 3.14
CA TRP A 98 12.39 -6.51 2.55
C TRP A 98 11.03 -5.84 2.34
N ILE A 99 10.05 -6.56 1.79
CA ILE A 99 8.67 -6.05 1.58
C ILE A 99 8.05 -5.64 2.92
N LEU A 100 8.26 -6.41 3.98
CA LEU A 100 7.66 -6.24 5.30
C LEU A 100 8.41 -5.27 6.23
N SER A 101 9.67 -4.94 5.94
CA SER A 101 10.54 -4.15 6.82
C SER A 101 10.54 -2.64 6.51
N SER A 102 9.37 -2.02 6.51
CA SER A 102 9.25 -0.55 6.41
C SER A 102 9.52 0.09 7.77
N LYS A 103 10.38 1.11 7.80
CA LYS A 103 10.61 1.95 8.99
C LYS A 103 9.68 3.16 9.05
N ASN A 104 9.03 3.45 7.94
CA ASN A 104 8.27 4.68 7.74
C ASN A 104 6.80 4.53 8.14
N PHE A 105 6.28 3.32 8.03
CA PHE A 105 4.90 3.00 8.40
C PHE A 105 4.74 1.53 8.75
N ALA A 106 3.69 1.23 9.51
CA ALA A 106 3.12 -0.09 9.69
C ALA A 106 1.75 -0.17 9.00
N VAL A 107 1.35 -1.39 8.64
CA VAL A 107 0.00 -1.68 8.16
C VAL A 107 -0.67 -2.55 9.22
N LYS A 108 -1.90 -2.21 9.60
CA LYS A 108 -2.71 -2.98 10.55
C LYS A 108 -4.03 -3.36 9.92
N THR A 109 -4.45 -4.60 10.06
CA THR A 109 -5.81 -5.01 9.69
C THR A 109 -6.81 -4.47 10.71
N LEU A 110 -7.83 -3.78 10.19
CA LEU A 110 -8.94 -3.25 10.97
C LEU A 110 -10.14 -4.21 10.94
N GLN A 111 -10.97 -4.10 11.97
CA GLN A 111 -12.25 -4.78 12.04
C GLN A 111 -13.30 -4.05 11.19
N ARG A 112 -14.38 -4.74 10.80
CA ARG A 112 -15.41 -4.20 9.89
C ARG A 112 -16.22 -3.04 10.48
N ASP A 113 -16.33 -2.97 11.79
CA ASP A 113 -17.01 -1.90 12.53
C ASP A 113 -16.31 -0.54 12.40
N GLU A 114 -14.98 -0.52 12.21
CA GLU A 114 -14.23 0.70 11.89
C GLU A 114 -14.67 1.33 10.55
N TYR A 115 -15.36 0.60 9.68
CA TYR A 115 -15.92 1.17 8.45
C TYR A 115 -16.92 2.29 8.74
N THR A 116 -17.71 2.16 9.81
CA THR A 116 -18.68 3.18 10.21
C THR A 116 -17.98 4.48 10.55
N ARG A 117 -16.86 4.40 11.29
CA ARG A 117 -16.02 5.57 11.61
C ARG A 117 -15.46 6.25 10.36
N ILE A 118 -15.02 5.46 9.37
CA ILE A 118 -14.54 6.01 8.08
C ILE A 118 -15.67 6.73 7.33
N ARG A 119 -16.88 6.18 7.33
CA ARG A 119 -18.05 6.81 6.71
C ARG A 119 -18.41 8.14 7.39
N ASP A 120 -18.36 8.18 8.72
CA ASP A 120 -18.64 9.39 9.49
C ASP A 120 -17.59 10.47 9.21
N LEU A 121 -16.31 10.11 9.16
CA LEU A 121 -15.22 11.04 8.85
C LEU A 121 -15.28 11.61 7.43
N THR A 122 -15.84 10.86 6.49
CA THR A 122 -15.91 11.25 5.06
C THR A 122 -17.25 11.85 4.67
N GLU A 123 -18.19 11.98 5.61
CA GLU A 123 -19.57 12.44 5.37
C GLU A 123 -20.26 11.63 4.25
N CYS A 124 -19.98 10.33 4.19
CA CYS A 124 -20.42 9.47 3.10
C CYS A 124 -21.82 8.86 3.37
N ASP A 125 -22.85 9.56 2.90
CA ASP A 125 -24.27 9.22 3.10
C ASP A 125 -24.87 8.25 2.05
N GLY A 126 -24.05 7.63 1.20
CA GLY A 126 -24.52 6.78 0.10
C GLY A 126 -25.19 5.46 0.55
N THR A 127 -26.41 5.20 0.08
CA THR A 127 -27.23 4.02 0.42
C THR A 127 -26.92 2.74 -0.37
N SER A 128 -25.96 2.76 -1.30
CA SER A 128 -25.65 1.61 -2.18
C SER A 128 -24.15 1.49 -2.49
N ILE A 129 -23.30 1.56 -1.47
CA ILE A 129 -21.86 1.35 -1.62
C ILE A 129 -21.54 -0.08 -1.18
N PRO A 130 -20.75 -0.86 -1.96
CA PRO A 130 -20.32 -2.18 -1.52
C PRO A 130 -19.59 -2.07 -0.18
N VAL A 131 -19.85 -3.00 0.73
CA VAL A 131 -19.08 -3.09 1.98
C VAL A 131 -17.72 -3.68 1.64
N PRO A 132 -16.61 -3.09 2.13
CA PRO A 132 -15.30 -3.64 1.86
C PRO A 132 -15.08 -4.99 2.51
N ASP A 133 -14.33 -5.84 1.82
CA ASP A 133 -14.00 -7.17 2.29
C ASP A 133 -12.95 -7.09 3.41
N PHE A 134 -11.99 -6.18 3.25
CA PHE A 134 -10.90 -5.91 4.19
C PHE A 134 -10.65 -4.41 4.36
N LEU A 135 -10.24 -4.04 5.58
CA LEU A 135 -9.86 -2.69 5.96
C LEU A 135 -8.46 -2.70 6.57
N PHE A 136 -7.69 -1.68 6.26
CA PHE A 136 -6.34 -1.52 6.79
C PHE A 136 -6.05 -0.09 7.19
N GLU A 137 -5.32 0.09 8.28
CA GLU A 137 -4.78 1.38 8.74
C GLU A 137 -3.29 1.48 8.40
N LEU A 138 -2.86 2.68 8.00
CA LEU A 138 -1.46 3.03 7.82
C LEU A 138 -0.97 3.88 8.99
N GLU A 139 -0.17 3.27 9.85
CA GLU A 139 0.44 3.97 10.98
C GLU A 139 1.84 4.46 10.60
N TYR A 140 1.96 5.76 10.33
CA TYR A 140 3.26 6.36 10.04
C TYR A 140 4.10 6.55 11.31
N CYS A 141 5.43 6.51 11.14
CA CYS A 141 6.36 6.75 12.24
C CYS A 141 6.31 8.20 12.74
N ASP A 142 6.76 8.42 13.98
CA ASP A 142 6.75 9.74 14.65
C ASP A 142 7.40 10.84 13.82
N GLN A 143 8.49 10.54 13.10
CA GLN A 143 9.17 11.50 12.24
C GLN A 143 8.26 11.99 11.11
N MET A 144 7.53 11.09 10.46
CA MET A 144 6.60 11.44 9.39
C MET A 144 5.37 12.16 9.95
N ASN A 145 4.86 11.75 11.12
CA ASN A 145 3.74 12.41 11.79
C ASN A 145 4.09 13.84 12.21
N ALA A 146 5.25 14.04 12.84
CA ALA A 146 5.74 15.37 13.20
C ALA A 146 5.90 16.29 11.99
N LYS A 147 6.38 15.76 10.84
CA LYS A 147 6.46 16.55 9.60
C LYS A 147 5.07 16.99 9.11
N PHE A 148 4.09 16.11 9.15
CA PHE A 148 2.71 16.43 8.74
C PHE A 148 2.06 17.43 9.67
N GLU A 149 2.18 17.25 10.98
CA GLU A 149 1.66 18.21 11.97
C GLU A 149 2.31 19.58 11.84
N LYS A 150 3.62 19.63 11.57
CA LYS A 150 4.31 20.89 11.27
C LYS A 150 3.74 21.57 10.03
N THR A 151 3.43 20.82 8.96
CA THR A 151 2.81 21.37 7.75
C THR A 151 1.36 21.80 7.99
N ARG A 152 0.61 21.01 8.79
CA ARG A 152 -0.77 21.31 9.18
C ARG A 152 -0.84 22.68 9.85
N GLY A 153 0.06 22.95 10.79
CA GLY A 153 0.18 24.28 11.40
C GLY A 153 -1.11 24.75 12.06
N GLY A 154 -1.86 23.83 12.68
CA GLY A 154 -3.13 24.10 13.35
C GLY A 154 -4.36 24.20 12.44
N ARG A 155 -4.22 23.98 11.13
CA ARG A 155 -5.37 23.91 10.19
C ARG A 155 -6.22 22.68 10.42
N ASP A 156 -7.46 22.73 9.95
CA ASP A 156 -8.36 21.59 10.00
C ASP A 156 -7.94 20.47 9.03
N LEU A 157 -8.48 19.28 9.28
CA LEU A 157 -8.23 18.09 8.48
C LEU A 157 -9.51 17.68 7.76
N LEU A 158 -9.36 17.29 6.50
CA LEU A 158 -10.40 16.74 5.66
C LEU A 158 -10.06 15.29 5.35
N TYR A 159 -11.10 14.47 5.21
CA TYR A 159 -10.96 13.08 4.77
C TYR A 159 -11.64 12.90 3.42
N ALA A 160 -10.94 12.25 2.50
CA ALA A 160 -11.49 11.93 1.19
C ALA A 160 -10.93 10.62 0.64
N PHE A 161 -11.64 10.04 -0.30
CA PHE A 161 -11.25 8.83 -1.00
C PHE A 161 -10.39 9.14 -2.23
N HIS A 162 -9.40 8.28 -2.46
CA HIS A 162 -8.61 8.24 -3.68
C HIS A 162 -8.70 6.85 -4.31
N GLY A 163 -9.29 6.78 -5.50
CA GLY A 163 -9.29 5.57 -6.30
C GLY A 163 -8.05 5.47 -7.20
N SER A 164 -7.46 4.28 -7.28
CA SER A 164 -6.31 4.05 -8.16
C SER A 164 -6.26 2.60 -8.64
N ARG A 165 -5.47 2.34 -9.68
CA ARG A 165 -5.16 0.96 -10.06
C ARG A 165 -4.28 0.29 -9.01
N LEU A 166 -4.49 -1.00 -8.78
CA LEU A 166 -3.81 -1.79 -7.75
C LEU A 166 -2.28 -1.66 -7.79
N GLU A 167 -1.68 -1.69 -8.98
CA GLU A 167 -0.22 -1.62 -9.14
C GLU A 167 0.42 -0.32 -8.63
N ASN A 168 -0.39 0.74 -8.44
CA ASN A 168 0.11 2.01 -7.93
C ASN A 168 0.24 2.01 -6.40
N PHE A 169 -0.48 1.13 -5.69
CA PHE A 169 -0.62 1.22 -4.23
C PHE A 169 0.66 0.89 -3.47
N HIS A 170 1.56 0.07 -4.02
CA HIS A 170 2.91 -0.09 -3.46
C HIS A 170 3.63 1.27 -3.37
N SER A 171 3.63 2.05 -4.46
CA SER A 171 4.21 3.39 -4.43
C SER A 171 3.46 4.34 -3.52
N ILE A 172 2.12 4.30 -3.53
CA ILE A 172 1.29 5.21 -2.72
C ILE A 172 1.57 5.04 -1.23
N ILE A 173 1.64 3.81 -0.70
CA ILE A 173 1.87 3.61 0.74
C ILE A 173 3.28 4.02 1.17
N HIS A 174 4.26 3.90 0.28
CA HIS A 174 5.66 4.21 0.58
C HIS A 174 6.04 5.67 0.36
N ASN A 175 5.50 6.29 -0.69
CA ASN A 175 5.89 7.63 -1.16
C ASN A 175 4.79 8.69 -0.96
N GLY A 176 3.59 8.28 -0.56
CA GLY A 176 2.39 9.12 -0.57
C GLY A 176 1.81 9.26 -1.98
N LEU A 177 0.73 10.05 -2.09
CA LEU A 177 0.23 10.48 -3.40
C LEU A 177 1.16 11.59 -3.95
N HIS A 178 1.13 11.85 -5.25
CA HIS A 178 2.02 12.82 -5.92
C HIS A 178 1.79 14.30 -5.54
N CYS A 179 1.23 14.60 -4.36
CA CYS A 179 1.06 15.95 -3.82
C CYS A 179 1.44 15.98 -2.34
N HIS A 180 2.36 16.87 -1.94
CA HIS A 180 2.93 16.97 -0.58
C HIS A 180 1.95 17.39 0.55
N LEU A 181 0.64 17.38 0.31
CA LEU A 181 -0.41 17.87 1.22
C LEU A 181 -1.36 16.77 1.72
N ASN A 182 -1.12 15.51 1.36
CA ASN A 182 -1.93 14.38 1.81
C ASN A 182 -1.08 13.20 2.30
N LYS A 183 -1.70 12.36 3.11
CA LYS A 183 -1.21 11.04 3.46
C LYS A 183 -2.37 10.04 3.34
N ALA A 184 -2.08 8.83 2.88
CA ALA A 184 -3.06 7.75 2.94
C ALA A 184 -3.14 7.25 4.38
N CYS A 185 -4.29 7.37 5.03
CA CYS A 185 -4.49 6.94 6.41
C CYS A 185 -5.08 5.53 6.51
N ALA A 186 -5.90 5.14 5.53
CA ALA A 186 -6.47 3.80 5.45
C ALA A 186 -6.54 3.29 4.01
N LEU A 187 -6.61 1.97 3.85
CA LEU A 187 -6.88 1.28 2.60
C LEU A 187 -8.13 0.43 2.72
N ILE A 188 -8.95 0.48 1.68
CA ILE A 188 -10.22 -0.22 1.55
C ILE A 188 -10.13 -1.16 0.35
N VAL A 189 -10.34 -2.46 0.54
CA VAL A 189 -10.19 -3.46 -0.52
C VAL A 189 -11.55 -4.08 -0.88
N TYR A 190 -11.84 -4.17 -2.19
CA TYR A 190 -13.11 -4.64 -2.76
C TYR A 190 -12.93 -5.78 -3.77
N PHE A 191 -13.99 -6.59 -3.95
CA PHE A 191 -14.12 -7.65 -4.96
C PHE A 191 -15.14 -7.38 -6.10
N CYS A 192 -15.69 -6.16 -6.27
CA CYS A 192 -16.72 -5.87 -7.29
C CYS A 192 -16.44 -4.61 -8.15
N SER A 193 -16.85 -4.64 -9.44
CA SER A 193 -16.30 -3.81 -10.54
C SER A 193 -17.34 -2.90 -11.20
N ILE A 194 -17.05 -1.60 -11.38
CA ILE A 194 -17.62 -0.70 -12.41
C ILE A 194 -16.51 0.27 -12.86
N VAL A 195 -16.41 0.61 -14.15
CA VAL A 195 -15.27 1.37 -14.73
C VAL A 195 -15.75 2.58 -15.53
N THR A 196 -15.12 3.74 -15.34
CA THR A 196 -14.95 4.82 -16.34
C THR A 196 -13.79 5.74 -15.93
N SER A 197 -12.92 6.14 -16.86
CA SER A 197 -11.81 7.07 -16.59
C SER A 197 -11.75 8.18 -17.65
N LEU A 198 -11.93 9.42 -17.21
CA LEU A 198 -11.58 10.68 -17.87
C LEU A 198 -10.88 11.55 -16.80
N PHE A 199 -10.02 12.48 -17.21
CA PHE A 199 -9.31 13.55 -16.46
C PHE A 199 -7.76 13.42 -16.38
N GLY A 200 -7.12 14.60 -16.44
CA GLY A 200 -5.68 14.85 -16.71
C GLY A 200 -4.74 14.78 -15.50
N GLU A 201 -3.69 15.60 -15.46
CA GLU A 201 -2.64 15.54 -14.42
C GLU A 201 -3.09 16.17 -13.07
N GLY A 202 -3.00 15.40 -11.98
CA GLY A 202 -3.26 15.84 -10.59
C GLY A 202 -3.61 14.69 -9.64
N THR A 203 -3.56 14.91 -8.32
CA THR A 203 -4.15 13.96 -7.34
C THR A 203 -5.62 14.31 -7.16
N TYR A 204 -6.51 13.41 -7.59
CA TYR A 204 -7.96 13.57 -7.47
C TYR A 204 -8.47 12.86 -6.22
N LEU A 205 -9.28 13.59 -5.45
CA LEU A 205 -9.87 13.16 -4.19
C LEU A 205 -11.37 13.42 -4.24
N THR A 206 -12.17 12.56 -3.61
CA THR A 206 -13.63 12.66 -3.59
C THR A 206 -14.17 12.24 -2.23
N SER A 207 -15.19 12.92 -1.72
CA SER A 207 -15.94 12.45 -0.53
C SER A 207 -16.93 11.32 -0.89
N ASP A 208 -17.23 11.13 -2.17
CA ASP A 208 -18.06 10.02 -2.66
C ASP A 208 -17.19 8.79 -2.98
N LEU A 209 -17.31 7.78 -2.14
CA LEU A 209 -16.65 6.49 -2.31
C LEU A 209 -17.08 5.77 -3.60
N SER A 210 -18.33 5.92 -4.04
CA SER A 210 -18.82 5.31 -5.28
C SER A 210 -18.02 5.80 -6.48
N LEU A 211 -17.66 7.10 -6.49
CA LEU A 211 -16.81 7.69 -7.52
C LEU A 211 -15.38 7.15 -7.43
N ALA A 212 -14.80 7.03 -6.22
CA ALA A 212 -13.46 6.48 -6.05
C ALA A 212 -13.35 5.02 -6.51
N VAL A 213 -14.39 4.21 -6.31
CA VAL A 213 -14.46 2.82 -6.81
C VAL A 213 -14.37 2.76 -8.33
N LEU A 214 -14.93 3.73 -9.08
CA LEU A 214 -14.83 3.78 -10.55
C LEU A 214 -13.39 3.90 -11.06
N TYR A 215 -12.51 4.51 -10.25
CA TYR A 215 -11.08 4.64 -10.53
C TYR A 215 -10.23 3.51 -9.94
N SER A 216 -10.87 2.53 -9.30
CA SER A 216 -10.23 1.41 -8.61
C SER A 216 -10.62 0.07 -9.24
N PRO A 217 -10.28 -0.18 -10.52
CA PRO A 217 -10.57 -1.46 -11.14
C PRO A 217 -9.79 -2.59 -10.46
N HIS A 218 -10.27 -3.82 -10.61
CA HIS A 218 -9.51 -4.99 -10.19
C HIS A 218 -8.17 -5.06 -10.91
N GLY A 219 -7.12 -5.30 -10.13
CA GLY A 219 -5.80 -5.66 -10.62
C GLY A 219 -5.43 -7.07 -10.18
N ASN A 220 -4.50 -7.68 -10.92
CA ASN A 220 -3.85 -8.91 -10.48
C ASN A 220 -2.96 -8.58 -9.28
N GLY A 221 -3.27 -9.17 -8.13
CA GLY A 221 -2.44 -9.15 -6.94
C GLY A 221 -1.49 -10.33 -6.93
N TRP A 222 -1.36 -10.97 -5.77
CA TRP A 222 -0.54 -12.17 -5.62
C TRP A 222 -1.40 -13.43 -5.70
N ARG A 223 -0.97 -14.42 -6.50
CA ARG A 223 -1.73 -15.65 -6.73
C ARG A 223 -2.02 -16.44 -5.45
N GLU A 224 -1.04 -16.47 -4.53
CA GLU A 224 -1.11 -17.21 -3.26
C GLU A 224 -1.63 -16.35 -2.09
N SER A 225 -2.20 -15.19 -2.42
CA SER A 225 -2.74 -14.21 -1.47
C SER A 225 -3.89 -14.77 -0.63
N LEU A 226 -3.84 -14.53 0.68
CA LEU A 226 -4.97 -14.74 1.60
C LEU A 226 -6.15 -13.82 1.27
N LEU A 227 -5.89 -12.68 0.63
CA LEU A 227 -6.91 -11.73 0.16
C LEU A 227 -7.52 -12.14 -1.17
N GLY A 228 -7.02 -13.20 -1.82
CA GLY A 228 -7.38 -13.57 -3.18
C GLY A 228 -6.50 -12.93 -4.25
N PRO A 229 -6.50 -13.48 -5.49
CA PRO A 229 -5.57 -13.09 -6.55
C PRO A 229 -5.97 -11.82 -7.31
N LEU A 230 -7.21 -11.34 -7.15
CA LEU A 230 -7.78 -10.18 -7.84
C LEU A 230 -8.28 -9.20 -6.78
N LEU A 231 -7.70 -7.99 -6.76
CA LEU A 231 -8.01 -6.99 -5.73
C LEU A 231 -8.36 -5.65 -6.39
N SER A 232 -9.37 -4.97 -5.85
CA SER A 232 -9.58 -3.52 -6.03
C SER A 232 -9.22 -2.82 -4.71
N CYS A 233 -8.60 -1.65 -4.77
CA CYS A 233 -8.16 -0.91 -3.59
C CYS A 233 -8.49 0.59 -3.71
N VAL A 234 -9.03 1.19 -2.66
CA VAL A 234 -9.29 2.63 -2.50
C VAL A 234 -8.54 3.12 -1.28
N ALA A 235 -7.81 4.24 -1.38
CA ALA A 235 -7.24 4.90 -0.22
C ALA A 235 -8.25 5.86 0.42
N VAL A 236 -8.26 5.92 1.75
CA VAL A 236 -8.78 7.05 2.51
C VAL A 236 -7.59 7.94 2.85
N CYS A 237 -7.70 9.22 2.58
CA CYS A 237 -6.63 10.19 2.76
C CYS A 237 -6.99 11.21 3.82
N GLU A 238 -6.03 11.48 4.70
CA GLU A 238 -6.06 12.62 5.61
C GLU A 238 -5.36 13.81 4.94
N ILE A 239 -6.07 14.93 4.84
CA ILE A 239 -5.71 16.08 4.00
C ILE A 239 -5.74 17.33 4.86
N ILE A 240 -4.71 18.17 4.75
CA ILE A 240 -4.69 19.48 5.40
C ILE A 240 -5.61 20.41 4.61
N ASP A 241 -6.57 21.04 5.28
CA ASP A 241 -7.43 22.06 4.67
C ASP A 241 -6.61 23.31 4.31
N HIS A 242 -6.12 23.35 3.07
CA HIS A 242 -5.23 24.38 2.55
C HIS A 242 -5.82 24.97 1.26
N PRO A 243 -5.68 26.29 1.00
CA PRO A 243 -6.21 26.93 -0.21
C PRO A 243 -5.73 26.31 -1.55
N ASP A 244 -4.58 25.62 -1.54
CA ASP A 244 -4.04 24.92 -2.71
C ASP A 244 -4.78 23.60 -3.01
N VAL A 245 -5.56 23.09 -2.06
CA VAL A 245 -6.45 21.94 -2.27
C VAL A 245 -7.68 22.45 -3.00
N LYS A 246 -7.72 22.22 -4.32
CA LYS A 246 -8.87 22.60 -5.15
C LYS A 246 -10.05 21.66 -4.89
N CYS A 247 -10.85 21.96 -3.87
CA CYS A 247 -12.11 21.28 -3.61
C CYS A 247 -13.17 21.76 -4.61
N GLN A 248 -13.61 20.88 -5.52
CA GLN A 248 -14.85 21.12 -6.28
C GLN A 248 -16.04 20.72 -5.40
N VAL A 249 -16.35 21.55 -4.40
CA VAL A 249 -17.55 21.34 -3.59
C VAL A 249 -18.76 21.72 -4.44
N LYS A 250 -19.71 20.78 -4.62
CA LYS A 250 -21.10 21.17 -4.93
C LYS A 250 -21.61 21.90 -3.70
N ARG A 251 -21.62 23.25 -3.74
CA ARG A 251 -22.42 24.04 -2.79
C ARG A 251 -23.85 23.48 -2.81
N LYS A 252 -24.32 22.98 -1.67
CA LYS A 252 -25.76 22.90 -1.39
C LYS A 252 -26.27 24.32 -1.16
#